data_AF-A0A968I5K4-F1
#
_entry.id   AF-A0A968I5K4-F1
#
_cell.length_a   1.000
_cell.length_b   1.000
_cell.length_c   1.000
_cell.angle_alpha   90.00
_cell.angle_beta   90.00
_cell.angle_gamma   90.00
#
_symmetry.space_group_name_H-M   'P 1'
#
loop_
_entity.id
_entity.type
_entity.pdbx_description
1 polymer ?
#
loop_
_entity_poly.entity_id
_entity_poly.type
_entity_poly.pdbx_seq_one_letter_code
_entity_poly.pdbx_strand_id
1 'polypeptide(L)'
;MRIFMLTTRLTRFGAVLAVLAGVLRIVAAFILELPEIEAFYLVIDLCILFGLIGVFGARLETLGWCGLIGFVVALTGAALIVGPDARYSGLAPISRERSSF
;
A
#
# COMPACT_ATOMS: atom_id res chain seq x y z
N MET A 1 -4.93 -4.51 -31.94
CA MET A 1 -4.57 -5.85 -31.42
C MET A 1 -3.56 -5.83 -30.26
N ARG A 2 -2.49 -5.00 -30.27
CA ARG A 2 -1.51 -4.90 -29.15
C ARG A 2 -2.11 -4.44 -27.81
N ILE A 3 -3.06 -3.51 -27.81
CA ILE A 3 -3.63 -2.91 -26.60
C ILE A 3 -4.40 -3.95 -25.78
N PHE A 4 -5.24 -4.77 -26.41
CA PHE A 4 -6.01 -5.82 -25.75
C PHE A 4 -5.11 -6.84 -25.04
N MET A 5 -4.00 -7.24 -25.67
CA MET A 5 -3.06 -8.22 -25.13
C MET A 5 -2.26 -7.69 -23.93
N LEU A 6 -1.99 -6.38 -23.88
CA LEU A 6 -1.37 -5.71 -22.74
C LEU A 6 -2.34 -5.66 -21.55
N THR A 7 -3.61 -5.33 -21.79
CA THR A 7 -4.64 -5.31 -20.75
C THR A 7 -4.75 -6.69 -20.08
N THR A 8 -4.83 -7.78 -20.85
CA THR A 8 -4.94 -9.13 -20.27
C THR A 8 -3.73 -9.51 -19.40
N ARG A 9 -2.52 -9.10 -19.80
CA ARG A 9 -1.30 -9.34 -19.02
C ARG A 9 -1.29 -8.51 -17.74
N LEU A 10 -1.65 -7.23 -17.83
CA LEU A 10 -1.74 -6.31 -16.70
C LEU A 10 -2.76 -6.78 -15.67
N THR A 11 -3.93 -7.26 -16.12
CA THR A 11 -4.97 -7.79 -15.23
C THR A 11 -4.51 -9.04 -14.50
N ARG A 12 -3.85 -9.98 -15.19
CA ARG A 12 -3.31 -11.19 -14.54
C ARG A 12 -2.24 -10.85 -13.52
N PHE A 13 -1.34 -9.94 -13.86
CA PHE A 13 -0.28 -9.52 -12.96
C PHE A 13 -0.84 -8.80 -11.73
N GLY A 14 -1.80 -7.89 -11.93
CA GLY A 14 -2.50 -7.21 -10.84
C GLY A 14 -3.29 -8.17 -9.95
N ALA A 15 -4.00 -9.15 -10.53
CA ALA A 15 -4.71 -10.16 -9.75
C ALA A 15 -3.76 -10.97 -8.86
N VAL A 16 -2.60 -11.37 -9.39
CA VAL A 16 -1.56 -12.07 -8.60
C VAL A 16 -1.05 -11.19 -7.46
N LEU A 17 -0.74 -9.92 -7.74
CA LEU A 17 -0.24 -8.99 -6.72
C LEU A 17 -1.29 -8.68 -5.65
N ALA A 18 -2.57 -8.57 -6.01
CA ALA A 18 -3.65 -8.38 -5.05
C ALA A 18 -3.82 -9.59 -4.11
N VAL A 19 -3.75 -10.80 -4.65
CA VAL A 19 -3.80 -12.03 -3.84
C VAL A 19 -2.57 -12.13 -2.92
N LEU A 20 -1.37 -11.89 -3.46
CA LEU A 20 -0.14 -11.88 -2.68
C LEU A 20 -0.19 -10.86 -1.54
N ALA A 21 -0.63 -9.63 -1.83
CA ALA A 21 -0.83 -8.60 -0.82
C ALA A 21 -1.74 -9.08 0.31
N GLY A 22 -2.90 -9.67 -0.02
CA GLY A 22 -3.84 -10.19 0.98
C GLY A 22 -3.23 -11.30 1.84
N VAL A 23 -2.52 -12.24 1.22
CA VAL A 23 -1.82 -13.31 1.95
C VAL A 23 -0.75 -12.74 2.88
N LEU A 24 0.10 -11.84 2.38
CA LEU A 24 1.13 -11.20 3.21
C LEU A 24 0.50 -10.38 4.34
N ARG A 25 -0.63 -9.71 4.11
CA ARG A 25 -1.35 -8.93 5.13
C ARG A 25 -1.89 -9.81 6.25
N ILE A 26 -2.41 -11.00 5.91
CA ILE A 26 -2.83 -12.00 6.90
C ILE A 26 -1.62 -12.48 7.70
N VAL A 27 -0.52 -12.84 7.03
CA VAL A 27 0.71 -13.28 7.69
C VAL A 27 1.27 -12.19 8.61
N ALA A 28 1.29 -10.93 8.16
CA ALA A 28 1.74 -9.78 8.95
C ALA A 28 0.98 -9.65 10.28
N ALA A 29 -0.32 -9.97 10.31
CA ALA A 29 -1.14 -9.88 11.51
C ALA A 29 -0.71 -10.87 12.61
N PHE A 30 0.04 -11.92 12.27
CA PHE A 30 0.55 -12.92 13.22
C PHE A 30 2.02 -12.72 13.58
N ILE A 31 2.75 -11.88 12.86
CA ILE A 31 4.17 -11.61 13.08
C ILE A 31 4.30 -10.23 13.72
N LEU A 32 4.38 -10.21 15.05
CA LEU A 32 4.38 -8.95 15.81
C LEU A 32 5.77 -8.29 15.95
N GLU A 33 6.86 -9.03 15.71
CA GLU A 33 8.22 -8.55 15.99
C GLU A 33 9.22 -9.04 14.94
N LEU A 34 9.47 -8.23 13.91
CA LEU A 34 10.60 -8.38 13.01
C LEU A 34 11.41 -7.08 12.98
N PRO A 35 12.75 -7.15 12.99
CA PRO A 35 13.60 -5.96 12.91
C PRO A 35 13.41 -5.18 11.59
N GLU A 36 12.88 -5.81 10.55
CA GLU A 36 12.65 -5.22 9.21
C GLU A 36 11.16 -5.10 8.87
N ILE A 37 10.28 -4.99 9.87
CA ILE A 37 8.83 -5.01 9.65
C ILE A 37 8.34 -3.84 8.77
N GLU A 38 9.04 -2.70 8.78
CA GLU A 38 8.76 -1.54 7.93
C GLU A 38 8.95 -1.84 6.44
N ALA A 39 10.06 -2.51 6.09
CA ALA A 39 10.31 -2.94 4.71
C ALA A 39 9.28 -3.98 4.24
N PHE A 40 8.85 -4.86 5.14
CA PHE A 40 7.79 -5.84 4.84
C PHE A 40 6.44 -5.17 4.55
N TYR A 41 6.06 -4.15 5.32
CA TYR A 41 4.87 -3.36 5.05
C TYR A 41 4.97 -2.58 3.74
N LEU A 42 6.15 -2.03 3.40
CA LEU A 42 6.36 -1.37 2.11
C LEU A 42 6.17 -2.34 0.92
N VAL A 43 6.61 -3.59 1.04
CA VAL A 43 6.36 -4.63 0.03
C VAL A 43 4.86 -4.93 -0.10
N ILE A 44 4.15 -5.04 1.02
CA ILE A 44 2.70 -5.24 1.04
C ILE A 44 2.00 -4.08 0.31
N ASP A 45 2.35 -2.84 0.63
CA ASP A 45 1.73 -1.66 0.04
C ASP A 45 1.98 -1.56 -1.46
N LEU A 46 3.18 -1.92 -1.94
CA LEU A 46 3.47 -2.02 -3.36
C LEU A 46 2.62 -3.10 -4.03
N CYS A 47 2.47 -4.28 -3.42
CA CYS A 47 1.60 -5.33 -3.94
C CYS A 47 0.13 -4.89 -4.00
N ILE A 48 -0.37 -4.19 -2.97
CA ILE A 48 -1.73 -3.62 -2.95
C ILE A 48 -1.88 -2.61 -4.08
N LEU A 49 -0.94 -1.67 -4.21
CA LEU A 49 -0.98 -0.61 -5.21
C LEU A 49 -1.06 -1.18 -6.63
N PHE A 50 -0.12 -2.06 -7.00
CA PHE A 50 -0.10 -2.65 -8.32
C PHE A 50 -1.27 -3.59 -8.58
N GLY A 51 -1.72 -4.30 -7.54
CA GLY A 51 -2.92 -5.15 -7.63
C GLY A 51 -4.18 -4.33 -7.91
N LEU A 52 -4.35 -3.23 -7.18
CA LEU A 52 -5.47 -2.31 -7.33
C LEU A 52 -5.45 -1.62 -8.69
N ILE A 53 -4.28 -1.17 -9.17
CA ILE A 53 -4.11 -0.59 -10.52
C ILE A 53 -4.49 -1.61 -11.60
N GLY A 54 -4.06 -2.86 -11.48
CA GLY A 54 -4.38 -3.90 -12.46
C GLY A 54 -5.87 -4.24 -12.51
N VAL A 55 -6.56 -4.28 -11.36
CA VAL A 55 -8.01 -4.52 -11.28
C VAL A 55 -8.80 -3.32 -11.79
N PHE A 56 -8.43 -2.11 -11.38
CA PHE A 56 -9.09 -0.87 -11.82
C PHE A 56 -8.92 -0.66 -13.33
N GLY A 57 -7.71 -0.83 -13.85
CA GLY A 57 -7.44 -0.72 -15.29
C GLY A 57 -8.19 -1.74 -16.14
N ALA A 58 -8.43 -2.96 -15.62
CA ALA A 58 -9.20 -3.98 -16.31
C ALA A 58 -10.71 -3.69 -16.39
N ARG A 59 -11.21 -2.87 -15.46
CA ARG A 59 -12.64 -2.57 -15.29
C ARG A 59 -12.98 -1.11 -15.52
N LEU A 60 -12.02 -0.29 -15.96
CA LEU A 60 -12.13 1.17 -16.06
C LEU A 60 -13.42 1.62 -16.75
N GLU A 61 -13.72 0.99 -17.90
CA GLU A 61 -14.89 1.29 -18.73
C GLU A 61 -16.22 0.88 -18.10
N THR A 62 -16.21 -0.14 -17.24
CA THR A 62 -17.41 -0.67 -16.56
C THR A 62 -17.66 -0.05 -15.19
N LEU A 63 -16.61 0.40 -14.51
CA LEU A 63 -16.66 0.90 -13.13
C LEU A 63 -16.82 2.42 -13.07
N GLY A 64 -16.35 3.15 -14.09
CA GLY A 64 -16.50 4.60 -14.22
C GLY A 64 -16.06 5.36 -12.96
N TRP A 65 -16.79 6.43 -12.61
CA TRP A 65 -16.49 7.28 -11.46
C TRP A 65 -16.63 6.58 -10.11
N CYS A 66 -17.57 5.64 -9.97
CA CYS A 66 -17.72 4.87 -8.73
C CYS A 66 -16.50 4.00 -8.45
N GLY A 67 -15.91 3.41 -9.50
CA GLY A 67 -14.65 2.68 -9.37
C GLY A 67 -13.47 3.56 -9.00
N LEU A 68 -13.42 4.78 -9.53
CA LEU A 68 -12.37 5.76 -9.18
C LEU A 68 -12.45 6.14 -7.70
N ILE A 69 -13.65 6.38 -7.17
CA ILE A 69 -13.84 6.68 -5.75
C ILE A 69 -13.38 5.49 -4.89
N GLY A 70 -13.79 4.27 -5.24
CA GLY A 70 -13.34 3.06 -4.53
C GLY A 70 -11.82 2.87 -4.59
N PHE A 71 -11.21 3.17 -5.73
CA PHE A 71 -9.76 3.15 -5.90
C PHE A 71 -9.06 4.15 -4.97
N VAL A 72 -9.54 5.39 -4.92
CA VAL A 72 -8.99 6.45 -4.06
C VAL A 72 -9.13 6.06 -2.59
N VAL A 73 -10.30 5.58 -2.17
CA VAL A 73 -10.53 5.13 -0.78
C VAL A 73 -9.58 4.00 -0.40
N ALA A 74 -9.41 3.00 -1.27
CA ALA A 74 -8.48 1.90 -1.02
C ALA A 74 -7.02 2.38 -0.94
N LEU A 75 -6.62 3.32 -1.79
CA LEU A 75 -5.29 3.93 -1.77
C LEU A 75 -5.05 4.75 -0.49
N THR A 76 -6.04 5.52 -0.05
CA THR A 76 -5.99 6.25 1.22
C THR A 76 -5.88 5.29 2.41
N GLY A 77 -6.65 4.20 2.39
CA GLY A 77 -6.55 3.16 3.43
C GLY A 77 -5.17 2.51 3.50
N ALA A 78 -4.53 2.26 2.36
CA ALA A 78 -3.15 1.78 2.31
C ALA A 78 -2.16 2.82 2.87
N ALA A 79 -2.28 4.09 2.45
CA ALA A 79 -1.38 5.16 2.88
C ALA A 79 -1.49 5.52 4.37
N LEU A 80 -2.66 5.31 4.99
CA LEU A 80 -2.88 5.57 6.42
C LEU A 80 -2.22 4.54 7.34
N ILE A 81 -1.68 3.43 6.81
CA ILE A 81 -0.94 2.42 7.59
C ILE A 81 0.49 2.88 7.91
N VAL A 82 0.93 4.06 7.43
CA VAL A 82 2.16 4.73 7.89
C VAL A 82 1.98 5.12 9.36
N GLY A 83 2.52 4.29 10.26
CA GLY A 83 2.40 4.46 11.71
C GLY A 83 3.17 5.67 12.26
N PRO A 84 2.82 6.14 13.48
CA PRO A 84 3.46 7.27 14.15
C PRO A 84 4.97 7.05 14.47
N ASP A 85 5.46 5.83 14.26
CA ASP A 85 6.87 5.44 14.41
C ASP A 85 7.73 5.85 13.21
N ALA A 86 7.12 6.31 12.11
CA ALA A 86 7.76 7.22 11.18
C ALA A 86 8.01 8.55 11.90
N ARG A 87 8.95 8.53 12.86
CA ARG A 87 9.57 9.73 13.39
C ARG A 87 9.94 10.53 12.16
N TYR A 88 9.27 11.66 11.96
CA TYR A 88 9.72 12.70 11.06
C TYR A 88 11.22 12.85 11.31
N SER A 89 12.04 12.32 10.42
CA SER A 89 13.48 12.09 10.60
C SER A 89 14.28 13.40 10.58
N GLY A 90 13.64 14.52 10.94
CA GLY A 90 14.22 15.86 10.95
C GLY A 90 13.78 16.75 12.11
N LEU A 91 12.92 16.30 13.04
CA LEU A 91 12.59 17.07 14.24
C LEU A 91 12.93 16.25 15.48
N ALA A 92 14.23 16.18 15.79
CA ALA A 92 14.64 15.93 17.15
C ALA A 92 13.92 16.96 18.05
N PRO A 93 13.22 16.56 19.12
CA PRO A 93 12.81 17.52 20.13
C PRO A 93 14.09 18.14 20.67
N ILE A 94 14.33 19.41 20.32
CA ILE A 94 15.39 20.21 20.92
C ILE A 94 15.23 20.05 22.43
N SER A 95 16.28 19.51 23.03
CA SER A 95 16.42 19.21 24.45
C SER A 95 15.80 20.31 25.29
N ARG A 96 14.77 19.95 26.04
CA ARG A 96 14.23 20.74 27.14
C ARG A 96 15.23 20.69 28.29
N GLU A 97 16.34 21.41 28.17
CA GLU A 97 17.18 21.69 29.33
C GLU A 97 16.49 22.77 30.17
N ARG A 98 15.62 22.30 31.06
CA ARG A 98 15.27 23.00 32.29
C ARG A 98 15.99 22.30 33.44
N SER A 99 17.09 22.91 33.89
CA SER A 99 17.59 22.89 35.26
C SER A 99 18.63 24.00 35.35
N SER A 100 18.31 25.20 35.84
CA SER A 100 18.18 25.49 37.27
C SER A 100 19.39 24.99 38.05
N PHE A 101 20.46 25.78 38.05
CA PHE A 101 21.26 26.15 39.22
C PHE A 101 21.85 27.54 39.00
#